data_AF-A0A3A8IQ24-F1
#
_entry.id   AF-A0A3A8IQ24-F1
#
_cell.length_a   1.000
_cell.length_b   1.000
_cell.length_c   1.000
_cell.angle_alpha   90.00
_cell.angle_beta   90.00
_cell.angle_gamma   90.00
#
_symmetry.space_group_name_H-M   'P 1'
#
loop_
_entity.id
_entity.type
_entity.pdbx_description
1 polymer ?
#
loop_
_entity_poly.entity_id
_entity_poly.type
_entity_poly.pdbx_seq_one_letter_code
_entity_poly.pdbx_strand_id
1 'polypeptide(L)'
;MNGDGTRERPLRSLADALARPGPKRVHLAAGRYEGPFRLPEGTRLVGEGSSTILIAADLDTPVVEAPGDTALESLAVEGGGWGLEARGPVRVQAVTFRNQARGAIRLGAGPLEG
;
A
#
# COMPACT_ATOMS: atom_id res chain seq x y z
N MET A 1 -19.59 -9.53 8.00
CA MET A 1 -19.82 -10.08 6.64
C MET A 1 -18.56 -9.80 5.83
N ASN A 2 -17.86 -10.85 5.41
CA ASN A 2 -16.52 -10.83 4.83
C ASN A 2 -16.55 -10.44 3.34
N GLY A 3 -15.77 -9.42 2.95
CA GLY A 3 -15.34 -9.25 1.56
C GLY A 3 -14.31 -10.33 1.20
N ASP A 4 -14.23 -10.74 -0.05
CA ASP A 4 -13.25 -11.75 -0.53
C ASP A 4 -12.13 -11.13 -1.37
N GLY A 5 -12.18 -9.81 -1.63
CA GLY A 5 -11.12 -9.08 -2.33
C GLY A 5 -11.30 -9.07 -3.85
N THR A 6 -12.48 -9.47 -4.33
CA THR A 6 -12.91 -9.32 -5.72
C THR A 6 -13.60 -7.97 -5.94
N ARG A 7 -13.74 -7.56 -7.20
CA ARG A 7 -14.53 -6.37 -7.60
C ARG A 7 -15.98 -6.44 -7.09
N GLU A 8 -16.50 -7.64 -6.90
CA GLU A 8 -17.88 -7.88 -6.47
C GLU A 8 -18.04 -7.91 -4.94
N ARG A 9 -16.95 -8.19 -4.19
CA ARG A 9 -16.91 -8.19 -2.71
C ARG A 9 -15.58 -7.67 -2.18
N PRO A 10 -15.31 -6.37 -2.32
CA PRO A 10 -14.04 -5.79 -1.92
C PRO A 10 -13.80 -5.92 -0.40
N LEU A 11 -12.54 -6.12 -0.01
CA LEU A 11 -12.16 -6.33 1.38
C LEU A 11 -12.33 -5.03 2.17
N ARG A 12 -13.13 -5.07 3.24
CA ARG A 12 -13.25 -3.95 4.20
C ARG A 12 -12.06 -3.85 5.16
N SER A 13 -11.13 -4.82 5.13
CA SER A 13 -9.92 -4.87 5.94
C SER A 13 -8.73 -5.32 5.09
N LEU A 14 -7.85 -4.37 4.77
CA LEU A 14 -6.61 -4.65 4.05
C LEU A 14 -5.65 -5.53 4.88
N ALA A 15 -5.69 -5.42 6.21
CA ALA A 15 -4.88 -6.24 7.11
C ALA A 15 -5.16 -7.75 6.97
N ASP A 16 -6.43 -8.14 6.91
CA ASP A 16 -6.83 -9.55 6.73
C ASP A 16 -6.44 -10.11 5.36
N ALA A 17 -6.46 -9.24 4.33
CA ALA A 17 -5.97 -9.58 3.00
C ALA A 17 -4.48 -9.93 3.04
N LEU A 18 -3.70 -9.09 3.72
CA LEU A 18 -2.24 -9.20 3.81
C LEU A 18 -1.79 -10.37 4.70
N ALA A 19 -2.58 -10.78 5.69
CA ALA A 19 -2.25 -11.89 6.59
C ALA A 19 -2.19 -13.28 5.93
N ARG A 20 -2.80 -13.47 4.76
CA ARG A 20 -2.73 -14.76 4.02
C ARG A 20 -1.29 -15.04 3.51
N PRO A 21 -0.86 -16.29 3.28
CA PRO A 21 0.46 -16.56 2.69
C PRO A 21 0.50 -16.29 1.17
N GLY A 22 1.70 -16.06 0.65
CA GLY A 22 2.00 -15.98 -0.79
C GLY A 22 1.81 -14.60 -1.45
N PRO A 23 2.25 -14.45 -2.73
CA PRO A 23 2.03 -13.24 -3.52
C PRO A 23 0.55 -13.06 -3.83
N LYS A 24 0.06 -11.82 -3.82
CA LYS A 24 -1.38 -11.54 -3.94
C LYS A 24 -1.65 -10.31 -4.77
N ARG A 25 -2.74 -10.38 -5.52
CA ARG A 25 -3.42 -9.20 -6.06
C ARG A 25 -4.63 -8.91 -5.19
N VAL A 26 -4.64 -7.75 -4.56
CA VAL A 26 -5.70 -7.29 -3.65
C VAL A 26 -6.43 -6.14 -4.30
N HIS A 27 -7.73 -6.32 -4.57
CA HIS A 27 -8.59 -5.24 -5.01
C HIS A 27 -9.26 -4.57 -3.81
N LEU A 28 -9.17 -3.25 -3.79
CA LEU A 28 -9.73 -2.39 -2.75
C LEU A 28 -10.94 -1.64 -3.33
N ALA A 29 -12.04 -1.61 -2.58
CA ALA A 29 -13.14 -0.70 -2.89
C ALA A 29 -12.72 0.74 -2.61
N ALA A 30 -13.44 1.68 -3.22
CA ALA A 30 -13.54 3.04 -2.73
C ALA A 30 -13.77 3.07 -1.20
N GLY A 31 -12.97 3.86 -0.49
CA GLY A 31 -12.95 3.91 0.96
C GLY A 31 -11.62 4.40 1.49
N ARG A 32 -11.56 4.61 2.82
CA ARG A 32 -10.34 4.98 3.53
C ARG A 32 -9.86 3.76 4.32
N TYR A 33 -8.59 3.43 4.17
CA TYR A 33 -7.92 2.32 4.82
C TYR A 33 -6.81 2.89 5.71
N GLU A 34 -6.95 2.74 7.01
CA GLU A 34 -6.00 3.24 7.99
C GLU A 34 -4.83 2.26 8.15
N GLY A 35 -3.63 2.76 7.92
CA GLY A 35 -2.35 2.06 8.05
C GLY A 35 -1.60 2.41 9.33
N PRO A 36 -0.28 2.14 9.39
CA PRO A 36 0.60 1.80 8.27
C PRO A 36 0.42 0.37 7.74
N PHE A 37 0.76 0.14 6.47
CA PHE A 37 0.66 -1.17 5.81
C PHE A 37 2.02 -1.72 5.43
N ARG A 38 2.36 -2.90 5.96
CA ARG A 38 3.54 -3.65 5.52
C ARG A 38 3.14 -4.71 4.49
N LEU A 39 3.61 -4.55 3.26
CA LEU A 39 3.24 -5.43 2.15
C LEU A 39 4.17 -6.64 2.10
N PRO A 40 3.64 -7.87 2.06
CA PRO A 40 4.42 -9.04 1.68
C PRO A 40 5.02 -8.88 0.29
N GLU A 41 6.15 -9.54 0.03
CA GLU A 41 6.77 -9.56 -1.29
C GLU A 41 5.81 -10.11 -2.36
N GLY A 42 5.82 -9.49 -3.54
CA GLY A 42 4.95 -9.83 -4.66
C GLY A 42 3.50 -9.33 -4.49
N THR A 43 3.22 -8.49 -3.50
CA THR A 43 1.88 -7.91 -3.30
C THR A 43 1.57 -6.85 -4.36
N ARG A 44 0.33 -6.88 -4.86
CA ARG A 44 -0.20 -5.89 -5.80
C ARG A 44 -1.50 -5.33 -5.24
N LEU A 45 -1.53 -4.03 -4.95
CA LEU A 45 -2.74 -3.34 -4.52
C LEU A 45 -3.36 -2.61 -5.70
N VAL A 46 -4.65 -2.81 -5.93
CA VAL A 46 -5.42 -2.18 -7.00
C VAL A 46 -6.66 -1.52 -6.41
N GLY A 47 -6.75 -0.20 -6.50
CA GLY A 47 -7.92 0.55 -6.06
C GLY A 47 -8.87 0.95 -7.20
N GLU A 48 -9.87 1.75 -6.83
CA GLU A 48 -10.88 2.34 -7.71
C GLU A 48 -10.62 3.85 -7.97
N GLY A 49 -9.34 4.23 -8.03
CA GLY A 49 -8.88 5.60 -8.28
C GLY A 49 -8.70 6.40 -6.99
N SER A 50 -8.85 7.73 -7.07
CA SER A 50 -8.68 8.64 -5.92
C SER A 50 -9.72 8.45 -4.80
N SER A 51 -10.75 7.64 -5.04
CA SER A 51 -11.74 7.22 -4.05
C SER A 51 -11.24 6.12 -3.11
N THR A 52 -10.16 5.42 -3.48
CA THR A 52 -9.49 4.42 -2.64
C THR A 52 -8.28 5.08 -1.99
N ILE A 53 -8.30 5.24 -0.66
CA ILE A 53 -7.32 6.02 0.08
C ILE A 53 -6.63 5.13 1.11
N LEU A 54 -5.32 4.98 1.00
CA LEU A 54 -4.47 4.48 2.09
C LEU A 54 -4.00 5.68 2.92
N ILE A 55 -4.19 5.66 4.24
CA ILE A 55 -3.86 6.79 5.10
C ILE A 55 -3.11 6.36 6.36
N ALA A 56 -2.08 7.12 6.75
CA ALA A 56 -1.45 7.00 8.07
C ALA A 56 -1.45 8.36 8.77
N ALA A 57 -1.86 8.38 10.04
CA ALA A 57 -1.89 9.59 10.86
C ALA A 57 -0.51 9.96 11.44
N ASP A 58 0.32 8.95 11.69
CA ASP A 58 1.67 9.14 12.22
C ASP A 58 2.63 9.66 11.14
N LEU A 59 3.17 10.86 11.36
CA LEU A 59 4.04 11.58 10.42
C LEU A 59 5.49 11.06 10.40
N ASP A 60 5.85 10.12 11.27
CA ASP A 60 7.17 9.51 11.31
C ASP A 60 7.23 8.15 10.63
N THR A 61 6.09 7.58 10.26
CA THR A 61 5.99 6.27 9.61
C THR A 61 5.56 6.37 8.15
N PRO A 62 6.00 5.47 7.27
CA PRO A 62 5.47 5.40 5.91
C PRO A 62 4.03 4.87 5.92
N VAL A 63 3.19 5.33 5.00
CA VAL A 63 1.83 4.77 4.83
C VAL A 63 1.91 3.32 4.34
N VAL A 64 2.82 3.06 3.40
CA VAL A 64 3.10 1.73 2.84
C VAL A 64 4.59 1.40 2.96
N GLU A 65 4.91 0.27 3.56
CA GLU A 65 6.25 -0.31 3.59
C GLU A 65 6.30 -1.55 2.68
N ALA A 66 7.24 -1.56 1.72
CA ALA A 66 7.43 -2.62 0.74
C ALA A 66 8.88 -3.15 0.78
N PRO A 67 9.16 -4.24 1.51
CA PRO A 67 10.50 -4.80 1.62
C PRO A 67 10.99 -5.47 0.32
N GLY A 68 10.08 -5.91 -0.57
CA GLY A 68 10.39 -6.60 -1.82
C GLY A 68 9.55 -6.08 -3.00
N ASP A 69 9.47 -6.86 -4.09
CA ASP A 69 8.69 -6.50 -5.29
C ASP A 69 7.25 -6.14 -4.92
N THR A 70 6.75 -5.00 -5.41
CA THR A 70 5.37 -4.56 -5.16
C THR A 70 4.81 -3.72 -6.29
N ALA A 71 3.48 -3.69 -6.39
CA ALA A 71 2.77 -2.80 -7.30
C ALA A 71 1.60 -2.09 -6.61
N LEU A 72 1.49 -0.78 -6.85
CA LEU A 72 0.35 0.05 -6.45
C LEU A 72 -0.31 0.62 -7.70
N GLU A 73 -1.63 0.43 -7.82
CA GLU A 73 -2.40 0.85 -8.99
C GLU A 73 -3.71 1.55 -8.58
N SER A 74 -3.99 2.70 -9.20
CA SER A 74 -5.30 3.36 -9.15
C SER A 74 -5.80 3.62 -7.71
N LEU A 75 -5.01 4.33 -6.91
CA LEU A 75 -5.35 4.67 -5.52
C LEU A 75 -4.70 5.98 -5.07
N ALA A 76 -5.11 6.50 -3.92
CA ALA A 76 -4.48 7.62 -3.25
C ALA A 76 -3.77 7.17 -1.96
N VAL A 77 -2.68 7.86 -1.63
CA VAL A 77 -1.87 7.65 -0.42
C VAL A 77 -1.75 8.97 0.33
N GLU A 78 -2.08 8.95 1.62
CA GLU A 78 -2.30 10.14 2.45
C GLU A 78 -1.57 10.12 3.78
N GLY A 79 -1.05 11.29 4.16
CA GLY A 79 -0.36 11.43 5.43
C GLY A 79 0.97 10.69 5.43
N GLY A 80 1.37 10.23 6.61
CA GLY A 80 2.65 9.58 6.84
C GLY A 80 3.85 10.51 6.70
N GLY A 81 5.02 10.03 7.15
CA GLY A 81 6.30 10.62 6.80
C GLY A 81 6.59 10.46 5.32
N TRP A 82 6.45 9.23 4.83
CA TRP A 82 6.53 8.88 3.42
C TRP A 82 5.24 8.22 2.94
N GLY A 83 4.86 8.42 1.69
CA GLY A 83 3.72 7.70 1.12
C GLY A 83 4.05 6.21 0.93
N LEU A 84 5.18 5.94 0.28
CA LEU A 84 5.71 4.60 0.06
C LEU A 84 7.19 4.56 0.44
N GLU A 85 7.57 3.61 1.27
CA GLU A 85 8.95 3.22 1.49
C GLU A 85 9.19 1.84 0.89
N ALA A 86 10.12 1.75 -0.07
CA ALA A 86 10.43 0.49 -0.75
C ALA A 86 11.93 0.14 -0.68
N ARG A 87 12.23 -1.15 -0.53
CA ARG A 87 13.59 -1.70 -0.58
C ARG A 87 13.84 -2.63 -1.78
N GLY A 88 12.77 -2.96 -2.51
CA GLY A 88 12.81 -3.75 -3.74
C GLY A 88 12.21 -2.99 -4.94
N PRO A 89 12.07 -3.66 -6.10
CA PRO A 89 11.41 -3.10 -7.26
C PRO A 89 9.98 -2.63 -6.94
N VAL A 90 9.61 -1.49 -7.51
CA VAL A 90 8.32 -0.85 -7.27
C VAL A 90 7.68 -0.45 -8.58
N ARG A 91 6.40 -0.79 -8.76
CA ARG A 91 5.57 -0.25 -9.84
C ARG A 91 4.46 0.62 -9.26
N VAL A 92 4.40 1.87 -9.71
CA VAL A 92 3.37 2.83 -9.34
C VAL A 92 2.62 3.26 -10.59
N GLN A 93 1.31 3.06 -10.64
CA GLN A 93 0.48 3.42 -11.79
C GLN A 93 -0.79 4.12 -11.34
N ALA A 94 -1.03 5.33 -11.83
CA ALA A 94 -2.20 6.13 -11.46
C ALA A 94 -2.39 6.26 -9.93
N VAL A 95 -1.28 6.48 -9.21
CA VAL A 95 -1.30 6.70 -7.75
C VAL A 95 -1.11 8.18 -7.45
N THR A 96 -1.94 8.72 -6.56
CA THR A 96 -1.81 10.09 -6.06
C THR A 96 -1.27 10.08 -4.64
N PHE A 97 -0.16 10.78 -4.41
CA PHE A 97 0.38 11.01 -3.06
C PHE A 97 0.00 12.41 -2.61
N ARG A 98 -0.56 12.56 -1.40
CA ARG A 98 -0.88 13.87 -0.82
C ARG A 98 -0.61 13.95 0.68
N ASN A 99 -0.16 15.11 1.15
CA ASN A 99 0.06 15.45 2.56
C ASN A 99 1.11 14.57 3.28
N GLN A 100 2.16 14.14 2.59
CA GLN A 100 3.31 13.47 3.23
C GLN A 100 4.17 14.51 3.96
N ALA A 101 4.67 14.18 5.16
CA ALA A 101 5.51 15.09 5.93
C ALA A 101 6.94 15.22 5.36
N ARG A 102 7.46 14.19 4.68
CA ARG A 102 8.84 14.15 4.16
C ARG A 102 8.88 14.02 2.64
N GLY A 103 8.04 13.16 2.06
CA GLY A 103 7.92 13.05 0.61
C GLY A 103 7.08 11.87 0.13
N ALA A 104 6.80 11.81 -1.18
CA ALA A 104 5.90 10.81 -1.76
C ALA A 104 6.46 9.38 -1.69
N ILE A 105 7.69 9.17 -2.17
CA ILE A 105 8.30 7.85 -2.27
C ILE A 105 9.75 7.92 -1.78
N ARG A 106 10.13 6.96 -0.93
CA ARG A 106 11.51 6.70 -0.53
C ARG A 106 11.94 5.33 -1.04
N LEU A 107 13.00 5.31 -1.85
CA LEU A 107 13.68 4.08 -2.26
C LEU A 107 14.92 3.89 -1.39
N GLY A 108 14.97 2.79 -0.65
CA GLY A 108 16.11 2.37 0.15
C GLY A 108 16.91 1.28 -0.55
N ALA A 109 18.22 1.20 -0.27
CA ALA A 109 19.01 0.03 -0.64
C ALA A 109 18.55 -1.19 0.18
N GLY A 110 18.64 -2.37 -0.43
CA GLY A 110 18.38 -3.65 0.25
C GLY A 110 19.35 -3.90 1.41
N PRO A 111 19.09 -4.94 2.23
CA PRO A 111 20.01 -5.32 3.30
C PRO A 111 21.42 -5.58 2.71
N LEU A 112 22.43 -5.05 3.40
CA LEU A 112 23.81 -5.42 3.17
C LEU A 112 24.08 -6.67 4.01
N GLU A 113 24.22 -7.81 3.37
CA GLU A 113 24.75 -9.02 4.00
C GLU A 113 26.27 -9.06 3.76
N GLY A 114 27.03 -9.28 4.83
CA GLY A 114 28.49 -9.39 4.83
C GLY A 114 28.95 -10.58 5.64
#